data_AF-A0A942UX52-F1
#
_entry.id   AF-A0A942UX52-F1
#
_cell.length_a   1.000
_cell.length_b   1.000
_cell.length_c   1.000
_cell.angle_alpha   90.00
_cell.angle_beta   90.00
_cell.angle_gamma   90.00
#
_symmetry.space_group_name_H-M   'P 1'
#
loop_
_entity.id
_entity.type
_entity.pdbx_description
1 polymer ?
#
loop_
_entity_poly.entity_id
_entity_poly.type
_entity_poly.pdbx_seq_one_letter_code
_entity_poly.pdbx_strand_id
1 'polypeptide(L)' 'MEKYIVRTDKELSEPMARNEAIKMVKSYADNGVEAYIVSEDEGNRLKNSEFNRPKWE' A
#
# COMPACT_ATOMS: atom_id res chain seq x y z
N MET A 1 -0.35 16.69 7.87
CA MET A 1 -0.52 15.30 8.36
C MET A 1 -0.24 14.39 7.19
N GLU A 2 0.73 13.50 7.30
CA GLU A 2 1.04 12.55 6.24
C GLU A 2 -0.03 11.45 6.18
N LYS A 3 -0.48 11.12 4.97
CA LYS A 3 -1.38 10.01 4.70
C LYS A 3 -0.67 8.95 3.89
N TYR A 4 -1.18 7.73 4.03
CA TYR A 4 -0.60 6.53 3.45
C TYR A 4 -1.68 5.76 2.70
N ILE A 5 -1.28 5.09 1.64
CA ILE A 5 -2.14 4.21 0.83
C ILE A 5 -1.57 2.80 0.92
N VAL A 6 -2.44 1.80 0.94
CA VAL A 6 -2.08 0.39 0.84
C VAL A 6 -2.29 -0.08 -0.60
N ARG A 7 -1.24 -0.63 -1.21
CA ARG A 7 -1.25 -1.22 -2.54
C ARG A 7 -1.24 -2.74 -2.45
N THR A 8 -2.26 -3.40 -2.98
CA THR A 8 -2.29 -4.85 -3.24
C THR A 8 -2.29 -5.09 -4.75
N ASP A 9 -2.03 -6.32 -5.20
CA ASP A 9 -1.93 -6.63 -6.63
C ASP A 9 -3.12 -6.22 -7.51
N LYS A 10 -4.27 -5.98 -6.89
CA LYS A 10 -5.51 -5.65 -7.59
C LYS A 10 -5.93 -4.20 -7.42
N GLU A 11 -5.56 -3.55 -6.31
CA GLU A 11 -6.17 -2.29 -5.91
C GLU A 11 -5.26 -1.41 -5.04
N LEU A 12 -5.66 -0.14 -4.95
CA LEU A 12 -5.14 0.85 -4.02
C LEU A 12 -6.25 1.19 -3.01
N SER A 13 -5.90 1.27 -1.73
CA SER A 13 -6.82 1.75 -0.71
C SER A 13 -7.02 3.27 -0.79
N GLU A 14 -8.00 3.77 -0.05
CA GLU A 14 -8.11 5.20 0.25
C GLU A 14 -6.94 5.68 1.15
N PRO A 15 -6.56 6.96 1.11
CA PRO A 15 -5.56 7.54 2.00
C PRO A 15 -5.98 7.47 3.48
N MET A 16 -5.11 6.94 4.33
CA MET A 16 -5.37 6.73 5.76
C MET A 16 -4.17 7.10 6.65
N ALA A 17 -4.36 7.07 7.97
CA ALA A 17 -3.26 7.29 8.90
C ALA A 17 -2.28 6.11 8.91
N ARG A 18 -1.01 6.37 9.25
CA ARG A 18 0.04 5.33 9.30
C ARG A 18 -0.35 4.09 10.09
N ASN A 19 -0.97 4.27 11.26
CA ASN A 19 -1.38 3.16 12.13
C ASN A 19 -2.48 2.30 11.50
N GLU A 20 -3.37 2.90 10.71
CA GLU A 20 -4.42 2.18 9.98
C GLU A 20 -3.82 1.39 8.82
N ALA A 21 -2.90 1.99 8.06
CA ALA A 21 -2.19 1.32 6.98
C ALA A 21 -1.41 0.09 7.46
N ILE A 22 -0.75 0.19 8.63
CA ILE A 22 -0.04 -0.94 9.26
C ILE A 22 -1.01 -2.06 9.62
N LYS A 23 -2.16 -1.74 10.23
CA LYS A 23 -3.16 -2.76 10.57
C LYS A 23 -3.72 -3.45 9.32
N MET A 24 -3.98 -2.67 8.27
CA MET A 24 -4.51 -3.18 7.02
C MET A 24 -3.52 -4.11 6.31
N VAL A 25 -2.24 -3.73 6.20
CA VAL A 25 -1.22 -4.61 5.59
C VAL A 25 -1.03 -5.90 6.38
N LYS A 26 -1.07 -5.85 7.72
CA LYS A 26 -1.03 -7.06 8.54
C LYS A 26 -2.23 -7.98 8.25
N SER A 27 -3.44 -7.41 8.19
CA SER A 27 -4.64 -8.17 7.84
C SER A 27 -4.52 -8.83 6.45
N TYR A 28 -4.01 -8.11 5.45
CA TYR A 28 -3.76 -8.70 4.13
C TYR A 28 -2.73 -9.84 4.20
N ALA A 29 -1.62 -9.65 4.91
CA ALA A 29 -0.60 -10.68 5.08
C ALA A 29 -1.16 -11.94 5.76
N ASP A 30 -1.99 -11.79 6.79
CA ASP A 30 -2.66 -12.90 7.49
C ASP A 30 -3.61 -13.68 6.57
N ASN A 31 -4.13 -13.04 5.50
CA ASN A 31 -4.95 -13.64 4.46
C ASN A 31 -4.15 -14.09 3.22
N GLY A 32 -2.82 -14.11 3.29
CA GLY A 32 -1.94 -14.51 2.19
C GLY A 32 -1.90 -13.51 1.02
N VAL A 33 -2.31 -12.27 1.25
CA VAL A 33 -2.28 -11.19 0.26
C VAL A 33 -1.04 -10.34 0.47
N GLU A 34 -0.23 -10.22 -0.59
CA GLU A 34 0.91 -9.31 -0.61
C GLU A 34 0.42 -7.85 -0.72
N ALA A 35 0.81 -7.01 0.24
CA ALA A 35 0.38 -5.62 0.34
C ALA A 35 1.53 -4.70 0.78
N TYR A 36 1.54 -3.48 0.24
CA TYR A 36 2.61 -2.51 0.45
C TYR A 36 2.04 -1.19 0.94
N ILE A 37 2.70 -0.56 1.92
CA ILE A 37 2.37 0.81 2.34
C ILE A 37 3.18 1.77 1.48
N VAL A 38 2.51 2.72 0.84
CA VAL A 38 3.13 3.80 0.07
C VAL A 38 2.64 5.16 0.57
N SER A 39 3.36 6.23 0.24
CA SER A 39 2.88 7.59 0.48
C SER A 39 1.64 7.88 -0.37
N GLU A 40 0.83 8.87 0.02
CA GLU A 40 -0.30 9.33 -0.79
C GLU A 40 0.14 9.76 -2.21
N ASP A 41 1.26 10.46 -2.32
CA ASP A 41 1.83 10.89 -3.61
C ASP A 41 2.20 9.70 -4.50
N GLU A 42 2.84 8.68 -3.92
CA GLU A 42 3.19 7.46 -4.64
C GLU A 42 1.94 6.68 -5.06
N GLY A 43 0.96 6.53 -4.18
CA GLY A 43 -0.31 5.89 -4.54
C GLY A 43 -1.03 6.61 -5.68
N ASN A 44 -0.95 7.95 -5.73
CA ASN A 44 -1.48 8.72 -6.87
C ASN A 44 -0.66 8.52 -8.15
N ARG A 45 0.68 8.43 -8.07
CA ARG A 45 1.54 8.10 -9.21
C ARG A 45 1.18 6.74 -9.81
N LEU A 46 0.89 5.75 -8.97
CA LEU A 46 0.56 4.38 -9.38
C LEU A 46 -0.78 4.26 -10.14
N LYS A 47 -1.65 5.26 -10.10
CA LYS A 47 -2.89 5.26 -10.91
C LYS A 47 -2.60 5.25 -12.41
N ASN A 48 -1.45 5.79 -12.82
CA ASN A 48 -1.02 5.92 -14.22
C ASN A 48 0.35 5.30 -14.48
N SER A 49 0.88 4.50 -13.54
CA SER A 49 2.25 3.99 -13.61
C SER A 49 2.39 2.64 -12.91
N GLU A 50 3.44 1.90 -13.26
CA GLU A 50 3.71 0.60 -12.67
C GLU A 50 4.31 0.73 -11.25
N PHE A 51 3.98 -0.26 -10.43
CA PHE A 51 4.54 -0.41 -9.10
C PHE A 51 5.87 -1.15 -9.15
N ASN A 52 6.93 -0.48 -8.72
CA ASN A 52 8.26 -1.09 -8.59
C ASN A 52 8.30 -1.95 -7.33
N ARG A 53 7.95 -3.23 -7.47
CA ARG A 53 7.98 -4.17 -6.34
C ARG A 53 9.41 -4.26 -5.77
N PRO A 54 9.60 -4.03 -4.46
CA PRO A 54 10.89 -4.22 -3.84
C PRO A 54 11.29 -5.69 -3.91
N LYS A 55 12.56 -5.95 -4.20
CA LYS A 55 13.16 -7.29 -4.14
C LYS A 55 13.92 -7.40 -2.83
N TRP A 56 13.56 -8.38 -2.02
CA TRP A 56 14.25 -8.70 -0.78
C TRP A 56 15.11 -9.94 -1.08
N GLU A 57 16.41 -9.73 -1.28
CA GLU A 57 17.42 -10.80 -1.33
C GLU A 57 17.93 -11.12 0.08
#